data_AF-A0A661KJZ5-F1
#
_entry.id   AF-A0A661KJZ5-F1
#
_cell.length_a   1.000
_cell.length_b   1.000
_cell.length_c   1.000
_cell.angle_alpha   90.00
_cell.angle_beta   90.00
_cell.angle_gamma   90.00
#
_symmetry.space_group_name_H-M   'P 1'
#
loop_
_entity.id
_entity.type
_entity.pdbx_description
1 polymer ?
#
loop_
_entity_poly.entity_id
_entity_poly.type
_entity_poly.pdbx_seq_one_letter_code
_entity_poly.pdbx_strand_id
1 'polypeptide(L)'
;MSRGVITGIALNGAGIIHDFELAYAGKTSEIVEDVISDGSFGMTKETAEFLNAAIRKGFDEGIGLGEAVGREIVSSSFPHKDLSILASGVRLDVPVTVHVAVGTDVIHMHPQADGAAIGACSLRDFRIFARLISELEGGVYINLGSAVILPEVFLKAVSLVRNLGYTLDRFTTLNMDFKSHYRPQVNVVNRPPGTGGKGYNIIGHHEIMFPLLAALVIEKLEREQG
;
A
#
# COMPACT_ATOMS: atom_id res chain seq x y z
N MET A 1 6.26 -6.97 -9.72
CA MET A 1 6.24 -5.73 -10.54
C MET A 1 7.03 -5.91 -11.82
N SER A 2 8.33 -6.21 -11.79
CA SER A 2 9.17 -6.38 -13.01
C SER A 2 8.64 -7.42 -14.02
N ARG A 3 7.94 -8.46 -13.54
CA ARG A 3 7.29 -9.49 -14.37
C ARG A 3 5.89 -9.11 -14.88
N GLY A 4 5.44 -7.87 -14.71
CA GLY A 4 4.12 -7.39 -15.14
C GLY A 4 2.91 -7.89 -14.35
N VAL A 5 3.10 -8.80 -13.38
CA VAL A 5 2.02 -9.42 -12.59
C VAL A 5 1.34 -8.42 -11.62
N ILE A 6 2.10 -7.49 -11.07
CA ILE A 6 1.61 -6.49 -10.12
C ILE A 6 1.51 -5.18 -10.87
N THR A 7 0.29 -4.70 -11.08
CA THR A 7 -0.03 -3.47 -11.82
C THR A 7 -0.33 -2.27 -10.91
N GLY A 8 -0.38 -2.48 -9.60
CA GLY A 8 -0.50 -1.41 -8.62
C GLY A 8 -0.39 -1.92 -7.19
N ILE A 9 -0.04 -1.02 -6.27
CA ILE A 9 0.08 -1.29 -4.83
C ILE A 9 -0.65 -0.20 -4.05
N ALA A 10 -1.35 -0.59 -2.99
CA ALA A 10 -1.96 0.32 -2.03
C ALA A 10 -1.42 0.03 -0.63
N LEU A 11 -0.96 1.07 0.06
CA LEU A 11 -0.38 1.04 1.39
C LEU A 11 -1.22 1.87 2.35
N ASN A 12 -1.13 1.58 3.64
CA ASN A 12 -1.47 2.55 4.69
C ASN A 12 -0.25 3.46 4.96
N GLY A 13 -0.42 4.47 5.82
CA GLY A 13 0.67 5.40 6.12
C GLY A 13 1.86 4.79 6.85
N ALA A 14 1.72 3.65 7.55
CA ALA A 14 2.87 2.91 8.09
C ALA A 14 3.77 2.31 6.98
N GLY A 15 3.19 1.97 5.82
CA GLY A 15 3.93 1.35 4.72
C GLY A 15 5.09 2.19 4.19
N ILE A 16 4.92 3.52 4.11
CA ILE A 16 6.00 4.40 3.63
C ILE A 16 7.13 4.56 4.64
N ILE A 17 6.83 4.42 5.93
CA ILE A 17 7.82 4.54 7.00
C ILE A 17 8.76 3.35 6.91
N HIS A 18 8.22 2.14 6.86
CA HIS A 18 9.03 0.93 6.77
C HIS A 18 9.73 0.79 5.42
N ASP A 19 9.10 1.22 4.32
CA ASP A 19 9.76 1.22 3.02
C ASP A 19 10.96 2.20 2.97
N PHE A 20 10.82 3.37 3.61
CA PHE A 20 11.93 4.29 3.82
C PHE A 20 13.04 3.68 4.67
N GLU A 21 12.71 3.07 5.81
CA GLU A 21 13.69 2.42 6.69
C GLU A 21 14.48 1.33 5.97
N LEU A 22 13.80 0.52 5.15
CA LEU A 22 14.45 -0.47 4.30
C LEU A 22 15.39 0.19 3.29
N ALA A 23 14.97 1.26 2.61
CA ALA A 23 15.82 1.97 1.67
C ALA A 23 17.05 2.59 2.34
N TYR A 24 16.85 3.23 3.49
CA TYR A 24 17.84 4.01 4.23
C TYR A 24 18.83 3.12 4.98
N ALA A 25 18.34 2.11 5.71
CA ALA A 25 19.11 1.33 6.67
C ALA A 25 19.11 -0.19 6.39
N GLY A 26 18.36 -0.68 5.40
CA GLY A 26 18.31 -2.10 5.03
C GLY A 26 17.50 -2.98 5.97
N LYS A 27 16.83 -2.38 6.98
CA LYS A 27 16.02 -3.07 7.98
C LYS A 27 14.96 -2.12 8.55
N THR A 28 13.84 -2.68 9.02
CA THR A 28 12.82 -1.94 9.77
C THR A 28 13.22 -1.79 11.24
N SER A 29 12.71 -0.75 11.90
CA SER A 29 12.93 -0.54 13.33
C SER A 29 11.66 -0.88 14.11
N GLU A 30 11.60 -2.05 14.75
CA GLU A 30 10.40 -2.54 15.47
C GLU A 30 10.59 -2.69 16.99
N ILE A 31 11.38 -1.83 17.62
CA ILE A 31 11.48 -1.80 19.09
C ILE A 31 10.44 -0.81 19.61
N VAL A 32 9.31 -1.34 20.11
CA VAL A 32 8.14 -0.54 20.52
C VAL A 32 7.99 -0.45 22.04
N GLU A 33 8.18 -1.55 22.77
CA GLU A 33 7.79 -1.64 24.19
C GLU A 33 8.63 -0.74 25.12
N ASP A 34 9.94 -0.65 24.89
CA ASP A 34 10.84 0.10 25.78
C ASP A 34 10.74 1.63 25.60
N VAL A 35 10.44 2.10 24.39
CA VAL A 35 10.49 3.52 23.97
C VAL A 35 9.14 4.25 24.08
N ILE A 36 8.05 3.55 24.40
CA ILE A 36 6.78 4.22 24.70
C ILE A 36 6.84 4.89 26.07
N SER A 37 7.51 4.25 27.03
CA SER A 37 7.55 4.70 28.43
C SER A 37 8.28 6.04 28.63
N ASP A 38 9.23 6.35 27.75
CA ASP A 38 10.03 7.58 27.78
C ASP A 38 9.57 8.65 26.76
N GLY A 39 8.53 8.34 25.96
CA GLY A 39 7.98 9.25 24.95
C GLY A 39 8.82 9.41 23.68
N SER A 40 9.88 8.60 23.49
CA SER A 40 10.75 8.63 22.31
C SER A 40 10.24 7.80 21.13
N PHE A 41 9.18 6.99 21.33
CA PHE A 41 8.58 6.18 20.28
C PHE A 41 8.21 7.01 19.04
N GLY A 42 8.75 6.62 17.88
CA GLY A 42 8.46 7.28 16.61
C GLY A 42 9.16 8.62 16.38
N MET A 43 10.08 9.02 17.25
CA MET A 43 10.76 10.33 17.19
C MET A 43 12.08 10.32 16.40
N THR A 44 12.25 9.39 15.44
CA THR A 44 13.41 9.40 14.55
C THR A 44 13.32 10.60 13.61
N LYS A 45 14.20 11.58 13.86
CA LYS A 45 14.21 12.87 13.17
C LYS A 45 14.38 12.69 11.67
N GLU A 46 15.28 11.81 11.25
CA GLU A 46 15.61 11.57 9.84
C GLU A 46 14.40 11.07 9.05
N THR A 47 13.68 10.08 9.59
CA THR A 47 12.47 9.52 8.96
C THR A 47 11.37 10.57 8.85
N ALA A 48 11.11 11.30 9.95
CA ALA A 48 10.05 12.29 9.98
C ALA A 48 10.33 13.50 9.09
N GLU A 49 11.56 14.02 9.08
CA GLU A 49 11.95 15.15 8.23
C GLU A 49 11.91 14.78 6.75
N PHE A 50 12.48 13.62 6.39
CA PHE A 50 12.49 13.16 4.99
C PHE A 50 11.07 12.96 4.45
N LEU A 51 10.23 12.20 5.16
CA LEU A 51 8.89 11.87 4.68
C LEU A 51 7.97 13.10 4.65
N ASN A 52 8.02 13.97 5.66
CA ASN A 52 7.21 15.19 5.63
C ASN A 52 7.68 16.17 4.54
N ALA A 53 8.98 16.26 4.25
CA ALA A 53 9.49 17.04 3.13
C ALA A 53 9.01 16.47 1.78
N ALA A 54 9.08 15.15 1.59
CA ALA A 54 8.56 14.48 0.41
C ALA A 54 7.05 14.72 0.22
N ILE A 55 6.26 14.65 1.30
CA ILE A 55 4.81 14.88 1.26
C ILE A 55 4.49 16.33 0.85
N ARG A 56 5.19 17.32 1.40
CA ARG A 56 5.02 18.74 1.01
C ARG A 56 5.38 18.97 -0.45
N LYS A 57 6.51 18.42 -0.90
CA LYS A 57 6.91 18.52 -2.31
C LYS A 57 5.89 17.86 -3.23
N GLY A 58 5.37 16.69 -2.85
CA GLY A 58 4.29 16.02 -3.59
C GLY A 58 3.00 16.83 -3.67
N PHE A 59 2.68 17.57 -2.61
CA PHE A 59 1.57 18.51 -2.59
C PHE A 59 1.77 19.66 -3.59
N ASP A 60 2.94 20.29 -3.56
CA ASP A 60 3.31 21.39 -4.46
C ASP A 60 3.34 20.95 -5.92
N GLU A 61 3.81 19.73 -6.20
CA GLU A 61 3.85 19.12 -7.54
C GLU A 61 2.49 18.56 -7.99
N GLY A 62 1.51 18.48 -7.09
CA GLY A 62 0.19 17.94 -7.40
C GLY A 62 0.19 16.43 -7.69
N ILE A 63 1.07 15.66 -7.05
CA ILE A 63 1.18 14.19 -7.18
C ILE A 63 0.69 13.45 -5.93
N GLY A 64 0.58 12.14 -6.06
CA GLY A 64 0.19 11.22 -4.98
C GLY A 64 1.29 11.05 -3.94
N LEU A 65 0.94 10.59 -2.74
CA LEU A 65 1.92 10.43 -1.65
C LEU A 65 2.92 9.32 -1.97
N GLY A 66 2.44 8.17 -2.46
CA GLY A 66 3.33 7.06 -2.81
C GLY A 66 4.32 7.41 -3.92
N GLU A 67 3.87 8.15 -4.94
CA GLU A 67 4.75 8.66 -5.99
C GLU A 67 5.76 9.69 -5.46
N ALA A 68 5.32 10.64 -4.63
CA ALA A 68 6.18 11.66 -4.05
C ALA A 68 7.34 11.05 -3.24
N VAL A 69 7.03 10.12 -2.34
CA VAL A 69 8.06 9.44 -1.54
C VAL A 69 8.95 8.55 -2.42
N GLY A 70 8.37 7.82 -3.38
CA GLY A 70 9.15 6.99 -4.31
C GLY A 70 10.15 7.80 -5.13
N ARG A 71 9.78 8.99 -5.61
CA ARG A 71 10.67 9.90 -6.36
C ARG A 71 11.84 10.39 -5.50
N GLU A 72 11.56 10.77 -4.25
CA GLU A 72 12.61 11.19 -3.32
C GLU A 72 13.59 10.04 -3.03
N ILE A 73 13.10 8.81 -2.78
CA ILE A 73 13.96 7.63 -2.57
C ILE A 73 14.80 7.31 -3.82
N VAL A 74 14.24 7.43 -5.03
CA VAL A 74 15.00 7.20 -6.27
C VAL A 74 16.16 8.21 -6.41
N SER A 75 15.89 9.47 -6.07
CA SER A 75 16.85 10.58 -6.17
C SER A 75 17.90 10.60 -5.06
N SER A 76 17.68 9.85 -3.98
CA SER A 76 18.60 9.84 -2.83
C SER A 76 19.85 8.99 -3.08
N SER A 77 20.82 9.16 -2.18
CA SER A 77 22.03 8.34 -2.09
C SER A 77 21.87 7.15 -1.14
N PHE A 78 20.65 6.70 -0.85
CA PHE A 78 20.43 5.61 0.09
C PHE A 78 21.01 4.29 -0.43
N PRO A 79 21.71 3.51 0.43
CA PRO A 79 22.43 2.33 0.01
C PRO A 79 21.53 1.17 -0.41
N HIS A 80 20.27 1.15 0.03
CA HIS A 80 19.35 0.02 -0.16
C HIS A 80 18.06 0.40 -0.91
N LYS A 81 18.08 1.46 -1.73
CA LYS A 81 16.91 1.92 -2.51
C LYS A 81 16.32 0.89 -3.48
N ASP A 82 17.04 -0.20 -3.74
CA ASP A 82 16.55 -1.33 -4.53
C ASP A 82 15.58 -2.23 -3.76
N LEU A 83 15.60 -2.18 -2.42
CA LEU A 83 14.64 -2.87 -1.56
C LEU A 83 13.28 -2.15 -1.47
N SER A 84 13.24 -0.85 -1.82
CA SER A 84 12.03 -0.03 -1.72
C SER A 84 11.03 -0.36 -2.82
N ILE A 85 9.80 -0.67 -2.42
CA ILE A 85 8.68 -0.87 -3.34
C ILE A 85 8.15 0.44 -3.91
N LEU A 86 8.26 1.56 -3.18
CA LEU A 86 7.92 2.90 -3.68
C LEU A 86 8.87 3.32 -4.80
N ALA A 87 10.19 3.15 -4.59
CA ALA A 87 11.19 3.41 -5.60
C ALA A 87 11.06 2.47 -6.80
N SER A 88 10.74 1.20 -6.55
CA SER A 88 10.44 0.24 -7.62
C SER A 88 9.21 0.63 -8.44
N GLY A 89 8.17 1.17 -7.80
CA GLY A 89 6.98 1.72 -8.45
C GLY A 89 7.32 2.83 -9.42
N VAL A 90 8.12 3.80 -8.98
CA VAL A 90 8.58 4.90 -9.84
C VAL A 90 9.44 4.41 -11.00
N ARG A 91 10.39 3.50 -10.77
CA ARG A 91 11.28 2.99 -11.83
C ARG A 91 10.55 2.16 -12.89
N LEU A 92 9.48 1.46 -12.49
CA LEU A 92 8.74 0.54 -13.35
C LEU A 92 7.41 1.11 -13.86
N ASP A 93 7.12 2.38 -13.56
CA ASP A 93 5.84 3.04 -13.88
C ASP A 93 4.62 2.24 -13.36
N VAL A 94 4.73 1.70 -12.14
CA VAL A 94 3.66 0.99 -11.45
C VAL A 94 3.14 1.87 -10.31
N PRO A 95 1.87 2.28 -10.32
CA PRO A 95 1.34 3.17 -9.28
C PRO A 95 1.39 2.54 -7.89
N VAL A 96 1.97 3.28 -6.94
CA VAL A 96 1.92 2.97 -5.51
C VAL A 96 1.17 4.09 -4.81
N THR A 97 0.12 3.73 -4.08
CA THR A 97 -0.81 4.67 -3.43
C THR A 97 -0.76 4.50 -1.92
N VAL A 98 -0.93 5.58 -1.16
CA VAL A 98 -0.84 5.59 0.30
C VAL A 98 -2.07 6.25 0.91
N HIS A 99 -2.78 5.46 1.72
CA HIS A 99 -4.02 5.85 2.37
C HIS A 99 -3.77 6.10 3.85
N VAL A 100 -3.65 7.38 4.18
CA VAL A 100 -3.22 7.84 5.50
C VAL A 100 -4.42 7.87 6.46
N ALA A 101 -4.24 7.28 7.64
CA ALA A 101 -5.10 7.54 8.78
C ALA A 101 -4.44 8.61 9.64
N VAL A 102 -4.99 9.83 9.60
CA VAL A 102 -4.36 10.98 10.27
C VAL A 102 -4.26 10.73 11.77
N GLY A 103 -3.06 10.91 12.32
CA GLY A 103 -2.75 10.66 13.72
C GLY A 103 -2.30 9.24 14.07
N THR A 104 -2.29 8.29 13.12
CA THR A 104 -1.80 6.91 13.39
C THR A 104 -0.32 6.75 13.16
N ASP A 105 0.23 7.48 12.18
CA ASP A 105 1.61 7.30 11.74
C ASP A 105 2.56 8.23 12.52
N VAL A 106 3.75 7.72 12.87
CA VAL A 106 4.71 8.44 13.73
C VAL A 106 5.16 9.79 13.15
N ILE A 107 5.16 9.91 11.82
CA ILE A 107 5.53 11.15 11.14
C ILE A 107 4.53 12.30 11.37
N HIS A 108 3.32 12.01 11.85
CA HIS A 108 2.31 13.02 12.20
C HIS A 108 2.62 13.76 13.51
N MET A 109 3.43 13.15 14.39
CA MET A 109 3.79 13.77 15.68
C MET A 109 4.84 14.87 15.50
N HIS A 110 5.52 14.89 14.35
CA HIS A 110 6.60 15.81 14.07
C HIS A 110 6.08 17.21 13.72
N PRO A 111 6.72 18.32 14.18
CA PRO A 111 6.27 19.68 13.89
C PRO A 111 6.20 20.07 12.42
N GLN A 112 6.87 19.30 11.55
CA GLN A 112 6.82 19.50 10.11
C GLN A 112 5.61 18.82 9.46
N ALA A 113 4.78 18.08 10.19
CA ALA A 113 3.58 17.47 9.62
C ALA A 113 2.61 18.55 9.13
N ASP A 114 2.31 18.52 7.83
CA ASP A 114 1.35 19.41 7.19
C ASP A 114 0.09 18.64 6.82
N GLY A 115 -0.98 18.84 7.61
CA GLY A 115 -2.26 18.15 7.41
C GLY A 115 -2.92 18.45 6.05
N ALA A 116 -2.69 19.63 5.47
CA ALA A 116 -3.22 19.96 4.14
C ALA A 116 -2.49 19.14 3.07
N ALA A 117 -1.16 19.09 3.14
CA ALA A 117 -0.35 18.29 2.23
C ALA A 117 -0.66 16.79 2.35
N ILE A 118 -0.70 16.27 3.59
CA ILE A 118 -1.03 14.86 3.88
C ILE A 118 -2.41 14.50 3.30
N GLY A 119 -3.44 15.28 3.63
CA GLY A 119 -4.80 15.02 3.19
C GLY A 119 -4.96 15.11 1.68
N ALA A 120 -4.35 16.11 1.04
CA ALA A 120 -4.41 16.31 -0.40
C ALA A 120 -3.71 15.18 -1.17
N CYS A 121 -2.50 14.80 -0.77
CA CYS A 121 -1.73 13.73 -1.40
C CYS A 121 -2.44 12.37 -1.22
N SER A 122 -2.95 12.07 -0.02
CA SER A 122 -3.65 10.81 0.22
C SER A 122 -5.00 10.71 -0.49
N LEU A 123 -5.75 11.82 -0.61
CA LEU A 123 -6.97 11.86 -1.41
C LEU A 123 -6.68 11.70 -2.92
N ARG A 124 -5.55 12.22 -3.40
CA ARG A 124 -5.10 11.99 -4.78
C ARG A 124 -4.76 10.53 -5.00
N ASP A 125 -4.06 9.90 -4.06
CA ASP A 125 -3.79 8.46 -4.08
C ASP A 125 -5.07 7.63 -4.09
N PHE A 126 -6.13 8.03 -3.37
CA PHE A 126 -7.44 7.39 -3.48
C PHE A 126 -8.01 7.45 -4.91
N ARG A 127 -7.84 8.56 -5.62
CA ARG A 127 -8.31 8.69 -7.02
C ARG A 127 -7.49 7.83 -7.98
N ILE A 128 -6.17 7.78 -7.80
CA ILE A 128 -5.27 6.88 -8.56
C ILE A 128 -5.65 5.42 -8.30
N PHE A 129 -5.90 5.06 -7.04
CA PHE A 129 -6.33 3.72 -6.68
C PHE A 129 -7.71 3.39 -7.28
N ALA A 130 -8.68 4.31 -7.23
CA ALA A 130 -9.98 4.11 -7.89
C ALA A 130 -9.82 3.90 -9.41
N ARG A 131 -8.86 4.56 -10.06
CA ARG A 131 -8.51 4.30 -11.47
C ARG A 131 -7.98 2.88 -11.67
N LEU A 132 -7.09 2.38 -10.81
CA LEU A 132 -6.65 0.97 -10.86
C LEU A 132 -7.84 0.01 -10.68
N ILE A 133 -8.74 0.31 -9.74
CA ILE A 133 -9.93 -0.51 -9.49
C ILE A 133 -10.88 -0.51 -10.69
N SER A 134 -10.92 0.55 -11.50
CA SER A 134 -11.71 0.57 -12.75
C SER A 134 -11.26 -0.44 -13.81
N GLU A 135 -10.06 -1.00 -13.67
CA GLU A 135 -9.47 -2.02 -14.56
C GLU A 135 -9.46 -3.41 -13.92
N LEU A 136 -10.08 -3.59 -12.75
CA LEU A 136 -10.01 -4.83 -11.99
C LEU A 136 -10.85 -5.96 -12.58
N GLU A 137 -11.73 -5.70 -13.55
CA GLU A 137 -12.52 -6.76 -14.22
C GLU A 137 -11.59 -7.82 -14.85
N GLY A 138 -11.79 -9.09 -14.47
CA GLY A 138 -10.91 -10.22 -14.81
C GLY A 138 -9.63 -10.32 -13.96
N GLY A 139 -9.37 -9.34 -13.09
CA GLY A 139 -8.16 -9.22 -12.28
C GLY A 139 -8.27 -9.78 -10.87
N VAL A 140 -7.25 -9.47 -10.07
CA VAL A 140 -7.11 -9.95 -8.68
C VAL A 140 -6.77 -8.79 -7.75
N TYR A 141 -7.51 -8.66 -6.64
CA TYR A 141 -7.16 -7.78 -5.53
C TYR A 141 -6.75 -8.61 -4.30
N ILE A 142 -5.59 -8.31 -3.73
CA ILE A 142 -5.07 -8.98 -2.53
C ILE A 142 -5.01 -7.96 -1.40
N ASN A 143 -5.80 -8.21 -0.34
CA ASN A 143 -5.65 -7.54 0.95
C ASN A 143 -4.68 -8.33 1.82
N LEU A 144 -3.48 -7.79 2.04
CA LEU A 144 -2.43 -8.42 2.82
C LEU A 144 -2.27 -7.69 4.17
N GLY A 145 -2.78 -8.30 5.25
CA GLY A 145 -2.56 -7.84 6.64
C GLY A 145 -3.27 -6.56 7.07
N SER A 146 -4.02 -5.88 6.19
CA SER A 146 -4.76 -4.67 6.58
C SER A 146 -6.14 -5.03 7.15
N ALA A 147 -6.34 -4.82 8.44
CA ALA A 147 -7.61 -5.12 9.12
C ALA A 147 -8.68 -4.03 8.92
N VAL A 148 -8.32 -2.80 8.56
CA VAL A 148 -9.26 -1.66 8.50
C VAL A 148 -9.03 -0.77 7.29
N ILE A 149 -7.88 -0.11 7.18
CA ILE A 149 -7.68 0.99 6.23
C ILE A 149 -7.90 0.55 4.78
N LEU A 150 -7.16 -0.46 4.31
CA LEU A 150 -7.26 -0.89 2.92
C LEU A 150 -8.59 -1.59 2.59
N PRO A 151 -9.19 -2.42 3.47
CA PRO A 151 -10.56 -2.92 3.26
C PRO A 151 -11.59 -1.80 3.07
N GLU A 152 -11.51 -0.72 3.84
CA GLU A 152 -12.40 0.42 3.70
C GLU A 152 -12.15 1.16 2.39
N VAL A 153 -10.89 1.50 2.10
CA VAL A 153 -10.49 2.18 0.85
C VAL A 153 -10.95 1.39 -0.38
N PHE A 154 -10.71 0.08 -0.40
CA PHE A 154 -11.12 -0.82 -1.48
C PHE A 154 -12.63 -0.80 -1.72
N LEU A 155 -13.43 -0.95 -0.66
CA LEU A 155 -14.88 -0.91 -0.80
C LEU A 155 -15.38 0.43 -1.37
N LYS A 156 -14.75 1.55 -0.99
CA LYS A 156 -15.14 2.89 -1.47
C LYS A 156 -14.72 3.08 -2.93
N ALA A 157 -13.54 2.58 -3.32
CA ALA A 157 -13.09 2.59 -4.70
C ALA A 157 -14.03 1.76 -5.60
N VAL A 158 -14.38 0.53 -5.20
CA VAL A 158 -15.34 -0.31 -5.94
C VAL A 158 -16.70 0.37 -6.06
N SER A 159 -17.21 0.97 -4.98
CA SER A 159 -18.48 1.70 -4.99
C SER A 159 -18.44 2.90 -5.95
N LEU A 160 -17.35 3.67 -5.94
CA LEU A 160 -17.18 4.83 -6.81
C LEU A 160 -17.11 4.39 -8.28
N VAL A 161 -16.31 3.37 -8.59
CA VAL A 161 -16.11 2.86 -9.94
C VAL A 161 -17.42 2.33 -10.53
N ARG A 162 -18.20 1.54 -9.76
CA ARG A 162 -19.53 1.09 -10.18
C ARG A 162 -20.50 2.26 -10.38
N ASN A 163 -20.47 3.26 -9.49
CA ASN A 163 -21.30 4.45 -9.62
C ASN A 163 -20.97 5.27 -10.89
N LEU A 164 -19.73 5.21 -11.37
CA LEU A 164 -19.29 5.82 -12.63
C LEU A 164 -19.60 4.98 -13.87
N GLY A 165 -20.23 3.81 -13.72
CA GLY A 165 -20.69 2.97 -14.83
C GLY A 165 -19.68 1.95 -15.36
N TYR A 166 -18.53 1.79 -14.71
CA TYR A 166 -17.58 0.74 -15.07
C TYR A 166 -18.08 -0.64 -14.65
N THR A 167 -17.84 -1.64 -15.50
CA THR A 167 -18.14 -3.04 -15.19
C THR A 167 -17.14 -3.60 -14.19
N LEU A 168 -17.65 -4.15 -13.09
CA LEU A 168 -16.87 -4.83 -12.05
C LEU A 168 -17.69 -5.98 -11.48
N ASP A 169 -17.87 -7.02 -12.28
CA ASP A 169 -18.72 -8.17 -11.97
C ASP A 169 -17.93 -9.46 -11.80
N ARG A 170 -16.75 -9.58 -12.42
CA ARG A 170 -15.93 -10.79 -12.39
C ARG A 170 -14.48 -10.47 -12.04
N PHE A 171 -14.18 -10.43 -10.76
CA PHE A 171 -12.81 -10.34 -10.28
C PHE A 171 -12.61 -11.22 -9.06
N THR A 172 -11.36 -11.54 -8.77
CA THR A 172 -10.99 -12.35 -7.61
C THR A 172 -10.50 -11.44 -6.49
N THR A 173 -10.97 -11.68 -5.27
CA THR A 173 -10.38 -11.07 -4.07
C THR A 173 -9.77 -12.12 -3.16
N LEU A 174 -8.71 -11.74 -2.48
CA LEU A 174 -8.03 -12.56 -1.50
C LEU A 174 -7.72 -11.71 -0.26
N ASN A 175 -8.16 -12.17 0.90
CA ASN A 175 -7.67 -11.68 2.18
C ASN A 175 -6.65 -12.65 2.77
N MET A 176 -5.51 -12.13 3.21
CA MET A 176 -4.46 -12.88 3.90
C MET A 176 -4.12 -12.21 5.23
N ASP A 177 -4.35 -12.92 6.34
CA ASP A 177 -4.07 -12.39 7.68
C ASP A 177 -3.81 -13.52 8.69
N PHE A 178 -3.20 -13.21 9.82
CA PHE A 178 -2.96 -14.16 10.90
C PHE A 178 -4.27 -14.58 11.59
N LYS A 179 -5.30 -13.73 11.51
CA LYS A 179 -6.60 -13.91 12.16
C LYS A 179 -7.73 -13.46 11.25
N SER A 180 -8.93 -13.98 11.51
CA SER A 180 -10.13 -13.51 10.83
C SER A 180 -10.60 -12.17 11.41
N HIS A 181 -10.86 -11.20 10.54
CA HIS A 181 -11.35 -9.87 10.91
C HIS A 181 -12.66 -9.57 10.17
N TYR A 182 -13.60 -8.92 10.85
CA TYR A 182 -14.91 -8.59 10.27
C TYR A 182 -14.81 -7.75 8.99
N ARG A 183 -14.02 -6.67 9.02
CA ARG A 183 -13.95 -5.74 7.87
C ARG A 183 -13.36 -6.40 6.63
N PRO A 184 -12.19 -7.09 6.65
CA PRO A 184 -11.72 -7.80 5.46
C PRO A 184 -12.68 -8.90 4.99
N GLN A 185 -13.26 -9.68 5.91
CA GLN A 185 -14.23 -10.71 5.54
C GLN A 185 -15.42 -10.12 4.77
N VAL A 186 -15.93 -8.98 5.22
CA VAL A 186 -17.15 -8.40 4.64
C VAL A 186 -16.82 -7.49 3.44
N ASN A 187 -15.83 -6.62 3.58
CA ASN A 187 -15.52 -5.54 2.64
C ASN A 187 -14.47 -5.91 1.59
N VAL A 188 -13.85 -7.09 1.68
CA VAL A 188 -12.96 -7.63 0.65
C VAL A 188 -13.51 -8.94 0.08
N VAL A 189 -13.86 -9.89 0.95
CA VAL A 189 -14.19 -11.26 0.53
C VAL A 189 -15.65 -11.40 0.09
N ASN A 190 -16.61 -10.98 0.92
CA ASN A 190 -18.02 -11.32 0.70
C ASN A 190 -18.76 -10.38 -0.26
N ARG A 191 -18.63 -9.05 -0.09
CA ARG A 191 -19.46 -8.07 -0.82
C ARG A 191 -18.91 -7.65 -2.18
N PRO A 192 -17.62 -7.31 -2.32
CA PRO A 192 -17.14 -6.69 -3.56
C PRO A 192 -17.21 -7.59 -4.80
N PRO A 193 -16.75 -8.87 -4.78
CA PRO A 193 -16.73 -9.72 -5.98
C PRO A 193 -18.09 -9.92 -6.66
N GLY A 194 -19.20 -9.66 -5.94
CA GLY A 194 -20.54 -9.76 -6.50
C GLY A 194 -20.91 -11.18 -6.93
N THR A 195 -21.76 -11.29 -7.95
CA THR A 195 -22.31 -12.57 -8.43
C THR A 195 -21.38 -13.32 -9.38
N GLY A 196 -20.46 -12.63 -10.07
CA GLY A 196 -19.56 -13.22 -11.06
C GLY A 196 -18.12 -13.42 -10.57
N GLY A 197 -17.72 -12.76 -9.48
CA GLY A 197 -16.39 -12.90 -8.88
C GLY A 197 -16.31 -13.95 -7.76
N LYS A 198 -15.12 -14.12 -7.20
CA LYS A 198 -14.87 -15.00 -6.05
C LYS A 198 -13.99 -14.33 -5.01
N GLY A 199 -14.37 -14.44 -3.75
CA GLY A 199 -13.56 -14.01 -2.61
C GLY A 199 -12.97 -15.19 -1.86
N TYR A 200 -11.70 -15.09 -1.50
CA TYR A 200 -10.97 -16.06 -0.70
C TYR A 200 -10.44 -15.42 0.59
N ASN A 201 -10.44 -16.19 1.67
CA ASN A 201 -9.82 -15.80 2.94
C ASN A 201 -8.85 -16.89 3.36
N ILE A 202 -7.57 -16.56 3.50
CA ILE A 202 -6.52 -17.49 3.92
C ILE A 202 -5.92 -16.97 5.23
N ILE A 203 -5.93 -17.84 6.24
CA ILE A 203 -5.44 -17.51 7.58
C ILE A 203 -4.09 -18.20 7.81
N GLY A 204 -3.09 -17.42 8.18
CA GLY A 204 -1.74 -17.91 8.46
C GLY A 204 -0.69 -16.81 8.46
N HIS A 205 0.56 -17.24 8.58
CA HIS A 205 1.75 -16.38 8.60
C HIS A 205 2.03 -15.79 7.21
N HIS A 206 2.13 -14.47 7.10
CA HIS A 206 2.40 -13.80 5.81
C HIS A 206 3.73 -14.21 5.21
N GLU A 207 4.72 -14.46 6.06
CA GLU A 207 6.08 -14.87 5.72
C GLU A 207 6.12 -16.24 5.03
N ILE A 208 5.02 -17.01 5.12
CA ILE A 208 4.86 -18.30 4.47
C ILE A 208 3.87 -18.19 3.31
N MET A 209 2.67 -17.69 3.57
CA MET A 209 1.56 -17.71 2.61
C MET A 209 1.85 -16.88 1.35
N PHE A 210 2.39 -15.68 1.52
CA PHE A 210 2.60 -14.77 0.39
C PHE A 210 3.77 -15.23 -0.51
N PRO A 211 4.93 -15.66 0.04
CA PRO A 211 5.98 -16.27 -0.78
C PRO A 211 5.53 -17.54 -1.51
N LEU A 212 4.71 -18.40 -0.88
CA LEU A 212 4.17 -19.58 -1.55
C LEU A 212 3.23 -19.21 -2.70
N LEU A 213 2.33 -18.24 -2.51
CA LEU A 213 1.47 -17.75 -3.58
C LEU A 213 2.30 -17.17 -4.72
N ALA A 214 3.31 -16.36 -4.40
CA ALA A 214 4.21 -15.79 -5.40
C ALA A 214 4.93 -16.88 -6.19
N ALA A 215 5.49 -17.89 -5.53
CA ALA A 215 6.17 -19.02 -6.17
C ALA A 215 5.24 -19.78 -7.13
N LEU A 216 4.00 -20.07 -6.71
CA LEU A 216 3.00 -20.74 -7.55
C LEU A 216 2.64 -19.94 -8.80
N VAL A 217 2.47 -18.61 -8.66
CA VAL A 217 2.18 -17.74 -9.81
C VAL A 217 3.37 -17.72 -10.77
N ILE A 218 4.59 -17.62 -10.24
CA ILE A 218 5.81 -17.61 -11.03
C ILE A 218 5.97 -18.91 -11.82
N GLU A 219 5.85 -20.06 -11.15
CA GLU A 219 5.96 -21.38 -11.78
C GLU A 219 4.90 -21.56 -12.89
N LYS A 220 3.68 -21.07 -12.65
CA LYS A 220 2.61 -21.15 -13.65
C LYS A 220 2.90 -20.28 -14.88
N LEU A 221 3.40 -19.06 -14.69
CA LEU A 221 3.76 -18.17 -15.80
C LEU A 221 4.90 -18.74 -16.64
N GLU A 222 5.90 -19.36 -16.00
CA GLU A 222 7.02 -20.00 -16.71
C GLU A 222 6.55 -21.19 -17.56
N ARG A 223 5.57 -21.97 -17.08
CA ARG A 223 4.98 -23.09 -17.83
C ARG A 223 4.11 -22.66 -19.01
N GLU A 224 3.49 -21.48 -18.95
CA GLU A 224 2.66 -20.95 -20.04
C GLU A 224 3.51 -20.27 -21.14
N GLN A 225 4.77 -19.94 -20.84
CA GLN A 225 5.72 -19.31 -21.77
C GLN A 225 6.67 -20.28 -22.48
N GLY A 226 6.77 -21.53 -22.01
CA GLY A 226 7.59 -22.60 -22.59
C GLY A 226 6.77 -23.57 -23.42
#